data_AF-A0A1A6WZU8-F1
#
_entry.id   AF-A0A1A6WZU8-F1
#
_cell.length_a   1.000
_cell.length_b   1.000
_cell.length_c   1.000
_cell.angle_alpha   90.00
_cell.angle_beta   90.00
_cell.angle_gamma   90.00
#
_symmetry.space_group_name_H-M   'P 1'
#
loop_
_entity.id
_entity.type
_entity.pdbx_description
1 polymer ?
#
loop_
_entity_poly.entity_id
_entity_poly.type
_entity_poly.pdbx_seq_one_letter_code
_entity_poly.pdbx_strand_id
1 'polypeptide(L)'
;MLPKKETPEQAVAASRFYPGKSIDQVRAASIEVLNLLAPGKMEFDAGAPGIAAKRTYGYVERRMGYQGTMTTFYNVNMTAVSWYTVALSEEAGGTRARFALQTRADDQASYWANPAVPAIHSSFRHDLPLDGRQGTADLKLFHDRVEHVLGLRPNWVSCGEVKEPGKVLELCDRSGISDVGPIRS
;
A
#
# COMPACT_ATOMS: atom_id res chain seq x y z
N MET A 1 11.77 -11.87 -13.29
CA MET A 1 12.05 -12.24 -11.88
C MET A 1 10.85 -13.00 -11.36
N LEU A 2 11.04 -14.21 -10.83
CA LEU A 2 9.97 -14.92 -10.11
C LEU A 2 9.53 -14.08 -8.90
N PRO A 3 8.23 -14.06 -8.55
CA PRO A 3 7.78 -13.39 -7.34
C PRO A 3 8.55 -13.96 -6.14
N LYS A 4 9.16 -13.07 -5.35
CA LYS A 4 9.82 -13.50 -4.10
C LYS A 4 8.73 -14.06 -3.19
N LYS A 5 8.94 -15.29 -2.71
CA LYS A 5 8.00 -15.99 -1.82
C LYS A 5 7.80 -15.18 -0.54
N GLU A 6 6.55 -15.12 -0.07
CA GLU A 6 6.17 -14.54 1.23
C GLU A 6 7.09 -15.06 2.34
N THR A 7 7.63 -14.16 3.15
CA THR A 7 8.40 -14.50 4.35
C THR A 7 7.47 -14.66 5.56
N PRO A 8 7.83 -15.49 6.56
CA PRO A 8 7.05 -15.61 7.79
C PRO A 8 6.84 -14.28 8.51
N GLU A 9 7.84 -13.39 8.49
CA GLU A 9 7.75 -12.07 9.10
C GLU A 9 6.74 -11.16 8.40
N GLN A 10 6.65 -11.24 7.06
CA GLN A 10 5.62 -10.55 6.30
C GLN A 10 4.24 -11.11 6.60
N ALA A 11 4.09 -12.43 6.70
CA ALA A 11 2.83 -13.07 7.04
C ALA A 11 2.27 -12.57 8.38
N VAL A 12 3.16 -12.47 9.39
CA VAL A 12 2.83 -11.93 10.72
C VAL A 12 2.54 -10.44 10.66
N ALA A 13 3.35 -9.65 9.95
CA ALA A 13 3.15 -8.21 9.84
C ALA A 13 1.88 -7.83 9.08
N ALA A 14 1.47 -8.65 8.12
CA ALA A 14 0.27 -8.47 7.31
C ALA A 14 -1.03 -8.81 8.03
N SER A 15 -0.98 -9.39 9.24
CA SER A 15 -2.18 -9.86 9.92
C SER A 15 -2.29 -9.27 11.33
N ARG A 16 -3.48 -8.78 11.69
CA ARG A 16 -3.76 -8.25 13.02
C ARG A 16 -5.13 -8.73 13.51
N PHE A 17 -5.20 -9.08 14.78
CA PHE A 17 -6.46 -9.31 15.47
C PHE A 17 -6.84 -8.05 16.26
N TYR A 18 -8.07 -7.57 16.06
CA TYR A 18 -8.62 -6.40 16.73
C TYR A 18 -9.64 -6.85 17.79
N PRO A 19 -9.24 -6.88 19.08
CA PRO A 19 -10.10 -7.39 20.14
C PRO A 19 -11.33 -6.50 20.35
N GLY A 20 -12.50 -7.13 20.51
CA GLY A 20 -13.77 -6.47 20.78
C GLY A 20 -14.33 -5.64 19.62
N LYS A 21 -13.75 -5.75 18.41
CA LYS A 21 -14.21 -5.00 17.22
C LYS A 21 -14.91 -5.91 16.24
N SER A 22 -16.03 -5.44 15.69
CA SER A 22 -16.77 -6.13 14.62
C SER A 22 -16.10 -5.95 13.26
N ILE A 23 -16.46 -6.80 12.29
CA ILE A 23 -16.00 -6.66 10.91
C ILE A 23 -16.31 -5.27 10.37
N ASP A 24 -17.51 -4.74 10.64
CA ASP A 24 -17.91 -3.43 10.12
C ASP A 24 -17.07 -2.29 10.69
N GLN A 25 -16.71 -2.36 11.98
CA GLN A 25 -15.81 -1.37 12.60
C GLN A 25 -14.42 -1.43 11.99
N VAL A 26 -13.85 -2.64 11.85
CA VAL A 26 -12.52 -2.80 11.25
C VAL A 26 -12.51 -2.41 9.78
N ARG A 27 -13.59 -2.72 9.04
CA ARG A 27 -13.76 -2.32 7.64
C ARG A 27 -13.79 -0.79 7.52
N ALA A 28 -14.62 -0.12 8.31
CA ALA A 28 -14.73 1.34 8.29
C ALA A 28 -13.38 2.01 8.62
N ALA A 29 -12.70 1.56 9.68
CA ALA A 29 -11.39 2.09 10.05
C ALA A 29 -10.32 1.85 8.98
N SER A 30 -10.34 0.67 8.34
CA SER A 30 -9.42 0.35 7.25
C SER A 30 -9.65 1.24 6.02
N ILE A 31 -10.91 1.51 5.67
CA ILE A 31 -11.28 2.43 4.58
C ILE A 31 -10.80 3.86 4.90
N GLU A 32 -10.97 4.31 6.15
CA GLU A 32 -10.48 5.62 6.60
C GLU A 32 -8.97 5.73 6.44
N VAL A 33 -8.20 4.76 6.92
CA VAL A 33 -6.73 4.73 6.79
C VAL A 33 -6.30 4.75 5.31
N LEU A 34 -6.97 3.99 4.44
CA LEU A 34 -6.67 3.99 3.00
C LEU A 34 -7.05 5.32 2.33
N ASN A 35 -8.10 6.01 2.79
CA ASN A 35 -8.43 7.34 2.31
C ASN A 35 -7.41 8.39 2.76
N LEU A 36 -6.91 8.30 4.00
CA LEU A 36 -5.87 9.19 4.52
C LEU A 36 -4.54 9.05 3.75
N LEU A 37 -4.23 7.86 3.25
CA LEU A 37 -3.06 7.61 2.39
C LEU A 37 -3.07 8.46 1.11
N ALA A 38 -4.25 8.67 0.53
CA ALA A 38 -4.44 9.37 -0.74
C ALA A 38 -5.80 10.07 -0.81
N PRO A 39 -5.98 11.20 -0.10
CA PRO A 39 -7.28 11.86 0.00
C PRO A 39 -7.86 12.20 -1.38
N GLY A 40 -9.10 11.76 -1.62
CA GLY A 40 -9.82 11.98 -2.88
C GLY A 40 -9.28 11.20 -4.09
N LYS A 41 -8.32 10.29 -3.91
CA LYS A 41 -7.68 9.52 -4.99
C LYS A 41 -7.79 8.01 -4.83
N MET A 42 -8.38 7.54 -3.73
CA MET A 42 -8.61 6.11 -3.50
C MET A 42 -9.96 5.70 -4.07
N GLU A 43 -9.98 4.62 -4.83
CA GLU A 43 -11.18 3.97 -5.35
C GLU A 43 -11.39 2.65 -4.61
N PHE A 44 -12.64 2.33 -4.26
CA PHE A 44 -13.01 1.10 -3.55
C PHE A 44 -14.01 0.28 -4.36
N ASP A 45 -13.86 -1.03 -4.32
CA ASP A 45 -14.85 -1.95 -4.88
C ASP A 45 -15.97 -2.21 -3.87
N ALA A 46 -17.19 -1.81 -4.22
CA ALA A 46 -18.37 -2.01 -3.38
C ALA A 46 -18.81 -3.48 -3.26
N GLY A 47 -18.38 -4.36 -4.17
CA GLY A 47 -18.75 -5.77 -4.19
C GLY A 47 -17.79 -6.70 -3.43
N ALA A 48 -16.69 -6.18 -2.89
CA ALA A 48 -15.68 -7.01 -2.23
C ALA A 48 -16.16 -7.53 -0.87
N PRO A 49 -15.96 -8.83 -0.53
CA PRO A 49 -16.34 -9.38 0.77
C PRO A 49 -15.56 -8.77 1.95
N GLY A 50 -14.31 -8.35 1.70
CA GLY A 50 -13.48 -7.58 2.61
C GLY A 50 -13.36 -6.13 2.15
N ILE A 51 -12.14 -5.72 1.81
CA ILE A 51 -11.86 -4.46 1.13
C ILE A 51 -10.99 -4.79 -0.08
N ALA A 52 -11.37 -4.25 -1.24
CA ALA A 52 -10.49 -4.12 -2.39
C ALA A 52 -10.47 -2.65 -2.80
N ALA A 53 -9.28 -2.06 -2.88
CA ALA A 53 -9.10 -0.68 -3.23
C ALA A 53 -7.95 -0.51 -4.21
N LYS A 54 -7.94 0.61 -4.93
CA LYS A 54 -6.84 0.97 -5.81
C LYS A 54 -6.62 2.48 -5.81
N ARG A 55 -5.40 2.86 -6.17
CA ARG A 55 -5.00 4.25 -6.42
C ARG A 55 -4.17 4.29 -7.69
N THR A 56 -4.55 5.16 -8.62
CA THR A 56 -3.74 5.49 -9.80
C THR A 56 -3.05 6.83 -9.57
N TYR A 57 -1.75 6.93 -9.87
CA TYR A 57 -1.00 8.18 -9.71
C TYR A 57 0.14 8.31 -10.72
N GLY A 58 0.40 9.54 -11.14
CA GLY A 58 1.58 9.91 -11.91
C GLY A 58 2.75 10.27 -10.98
N TYR A 59 3.98 9.98 -11.40
CA TYR A 59 5.20 10.42 -10.73
C TYR A 59 6.29 10.75 -11.74
N VAL A 60 7.27 11.55 -11.31
CA VAL A 60 8.45 11.87 -12.14
C VAL A 60 9.63 11.08 -11.61
N GLU A 61 10.23 10.27 -12.47
CA GLU A 61 11.47 9.58 -12.18
C GLU A 61 12.64 10.29 -12.87
N ARG A 62 13.68 10.64 -12.10
CA ARG A 62 14.93 11.13 -12.65
C ARG A 62 15.79 9.94 -13.04
N ARG A 63 16.00 9.75 -14.34
CA ARG A 63 16.82 8.68 -14.90
C ARG A 63 18.19 9.17 -15.31
N MET A 64 19.14 8.25 -15.30
CA MET A 64 20.48 8.43 -15.85
C MET A 64 20.59 7.59 -17.11
N GLY A 65 21.02 8.20 -18.22
CA GLY A 65 21.30 7.51 -19.47
C GLY A 65 22.56 8.05 -20.13
N TYR A 66 22.89 7.51 -21.30
CA TYR A 66 24.07 7.92 -22.07
C TYR A 66 23.64 8.47 -23.43
N GLN A 67 24.16 9.65 -23.79
CA GLN A 67 24.05 10.21 -25.13
C GLN A 67 25.47 10.30 -25.71
N GLY A 68 25.84 9.29 -26.51
CA GLY A 68 27.24 9.07 -26.88
C GLY A 68 28.05 8.63 -25.66
N THR A 69 29.12 9.36 -25.35
CA THR A 69 29.98 9.11 -24.16
C THR A 69 29.57 9.94 -22.94
N MET A 70 28.60 10.84 -23.05
CA MET A 70 28.16 11.69 -21.94
C MET A 70 27.05 11.02 -21.13
N THR A 71 27.21 11.05 -19.80
CA THR A 71 26.14 10.73 -18.85
C THR A 71 25.17 11.90 -18.76
N THR A 72 23.90 11.65 -19.07
CA THR A 72 22.84 12.65 -19.05
C THR A 72 21.75 12.23 -18.06
N PHE A 73 21.20 13.20 -17.34
CA PHE A 73 20.04 13.00 -16.48
C PHE A 73 18.80 13.62 -17.13
N TYR A 74 17.71 12.87 -17.19
CA TYR A 74 16.44 13.35 -17.72
C TYR A 74 15.28 12.88 -16.85
N ASN A 75 14.21 13.67 -16.86
CA ASN A 75 12.98 13.39 -16.12
C ASN A 75 12.02 12.63 -17.03
N VAL A 76 11.45 11.55 -16.52
CA VAL A 76 10.43 10.77 -17.22
C VAL A 76 9.15 10.82 -16.39
N ASN A 77 8.05 11.20 -17.05
CA ASN A 77 6.71 11.11 -16.46
C ASN A 77 6.26 9.65 -16.53
N MET A 78 5.94 9.08 -15.38
CA MET A 78 5.52 7.69 -15.23
C MET A 78 4.11 7.63 -14.61
N THR A 79 3.42 6.51 -14.82
CA THR A 79 2.16 6.19 -14.13
C THR A 79 2.34 4.91 -13.31
N ALA A 80 1.70 4.87 -12.14
CA ALA A 80 1.62 3.68 -11.31
C ALA A 80 0.19 3.44 -10.83
N VAL A 81 -0.13 2.17 -10.59
CA VAL A 81 -1.34 1.73 -9.90
C VAL A 81 -0.92 0.90 -8.69
N SER A 82 -1.46 1.26 -7.54
CA SER A 82 -1.37 0.45 -6.32
C SER A 82 -2.73 -0.16 -6.02
N TRP A 83 -2.76 -1.47 -5.79
CA TRP A 83 -3.93 -2.19 -5.28
C TRP A 83 -3.73 -2.53 -3.81
N TYR A 84 -4.82 -2.52 -3.05
CA TYR A 84 -4.85 -2.80 -1.62
C TYR A 84 -5.98 -3.78 -1.36
N THR A 85 -5.72 -4.79 -0.53
CA THR A 85 -6.78 -5.70 -0.06
C THR A 85 -6.71 -5.86 1.45
N VAL A 86 -7.89 -5.90 2.08
CA VAL A 86 -8.05 -6.27 3.49
C VAL A 86 -9.04 -7.43 3.55
N ALA A 87 -8.54 -8.64 3.81
CA ALA A 87 -9.39 -9.77 4.12
C ALA A 87 -9.82 -9.68 5.58
N LEU A 88 -11.10 -9.89 5.88
CA LEU A 88 -11.69 -9.78 7.20
C LEU A 88 -12.36 -11.09 7.58
N SER A 89 -12.14 -11.55 8.81
CA SER A 89 -12.79 -12.74 9.36
C SER A 89 -13.14 -12.53 10.83
N GLU A 90 -14.34 -12.92 11.23
CA GLU A 90 -14.72 -12.96 12.64
C GLU A 90 -13.99 -14.09 13.35
N GLU A 91 -13.49 -13.79 14.54
CA GLU A 91 -12.89 -14.76 15.45
C GLU A 91 -13.48 -14.55 16.85
N ALA A 92 -13.33 -15.55 17.73
CA ALA A 92 -13.83 -15.43 19.09
C ALA A 92 -13.25 -14.18 19.78
N GLY A 93 -14.13 -13.24 20.14
CA GLY A 93 -13.77 -12.01 20.85
C GLY A 93 -13.25 -10.88 19.97
N GLY A 94 -13.36 -10.93 18.64
CA GLY A 94 -12.97 -9.80 17.78
C GLY A 94 -12.89 -10.13 16.29
N THR A 95 -12.17 -9.32 15.54
CA THR A 95 -12.01 -9.48 14.09
C THR A 95 -10.54 -9.60 13.72
N ARG A 96 -10.20 -10.58 12.89
CA ARG A 96 -8.89 -10.65 12.24
C ARG A 96 -8.95 -9.96 10.89
N ALA A 97 -7.93 -9.16 10.60
CA ALA A 97 -7.70 -8.60 9.28
C ALA A 97 -6.36 -9.05 8.73
N ARG A 98 -6.31 -9.28 7.42
CA ARG A 98 -5.07 -9.49 6.67
C ARG A 98 -4.95 -8.45 5.56
N PHE A 99 -3.92 -7.62 5.62
CA PHE A 99 -3.62 -6.57 4.67
C PHE A 99 -2.57 -7.00 3.65
N ALA A 100 -2.77 -6.64 2.39
CA ALA A 100 -1.78 -6.78 1.33
C ALA A 100 -1.84 -5.57 0.38
N LEU A 101 -0.68 -5.20 -0.18
CA LEU A 101 -0.57 -4.11 -1.15
C LEU A 101 0.30 -4.51 -2.33
N GLN A 102 -0.09 -4.13 -3.54
CA GLN A 102 0.75 -4.36 -4.71
C GLN A 102 0.82 -3.10 -5.53
N THR A 103 2.03 -2.59 -5.77
CA THR A 103 2.27 -1.45 -6.65
C THR A 103 2.88 -1.93 -7.95
N ARG A 104 2.32 -1.44 -9.06
CA ARG A 104 2.89 -1.63 -10.39
C ARG A 104 3.05 -0.27 -11.06
N ALA A 105 4.28 0.05 -11.42
CA ALA A 105 4.61 1.21 -12.21
C ALA A 105 4.96 0.83 -13.66
N ASP A 106 4.76 1.79 -14.54
CA ASP A 106 5.00 1.70 -15.98
C ASP A 106 6.51 1.58 -16.33
N ASP A 107 7.40 1.81 -15.35
CA ASP A 107 8.84 1.62 -15.47
C ASP A 107 9.27 0.14 -15.58
N GLN A 108 8.45 -0.81 -15.13
CA GLN A 108 8.71 -2.24 -15.31
C GLN A 108 8.48 -2.71 -16.75
N ALA A 109 8.08 -1.82 -17.66
CA ALA A 109 7.86 -2.12 -19.07
C ALA A 109 8.84 -1.43 -20.04
N SER A 110 9.69 -0.50 -19.59
CA SER A 110 10.29 0.47 -20.51
C SER A 110 11.82 0.48 -20.49
N TYR A 111 12.39 -0.50 -21.21
CA TYR A 111 13.55 -0.23 -22.08
C TYR A 111 13.43 -0.87 -23.47
N TRP A 112 12.60 -1.90 -23.62
CA TRP A 112 12.25 -2.50 -24.90
C TRP A 112 10.79 -2.92 -24.75
N ALA A 113 9.89 -2.39 -25.57
CA ALA A 113 8.48 -2.78 -25.56
C ALA A 113 8.39 -4.30 -25.77
N ASN A 114 8.39 -5.06 -24.69
CA ASN A 114 8.11 -6.47 -24.72
C ASN A 114 6.59 -6.57 -24.67
N PRO A 115 5.91 -6.93 -25.78
CA PRO A 115 4.45 -7.05 -25.82
C PRO A 115 3.91 -8.11 -24.84
N ALA A 116 4.79 -8.91 -24.23
CA ALA A 116 4.44 -9.83 -23.15
C ALA A 116 4.32 -9.18 -21.77
N VAL A 117 4.62 -7.88 -21.61
CA VAL A 117 4.41 -7.17 -20.33
C VAL A 117 2.92 -6.78 -20.28
N PRO A 118 2.12 -7.40 -19.37
CA PRO A 118 0.67 -7.19 -19.37
C PRO A 118 0.36 -5.70 -19.18
N ALA A 119 -0.62 -5.16 -19.89
CA ALA A 119 -1.07 -3.79 -19.66
C ALA A 119 -1.36 -3.55 -18.16
N ILE A 120 -1.14 -2.32 -17.68
CA ILE A 120 -1.60 -1.92 -16.35
C ILE A 120 -3.14 -1.87 -16.43
N HIS A 121 -3.79 -2.99 -16.08
CA HIS A 121 -5.25 -3.05 -16.03
C HIS A 121 -5.76 -2.25 -14.84
N SER A 122 -6.65 -1.29 -15.07
CA SER A 122 -7.27 -0.46 -14.03
C SER A 122 -8.35 -1.19 -13.21
N SER A 123 -8.58 -2.48 -13.48
CA SER A 123 -9.52 -3.32 -12.74
C SER A 123 -9.11 -3.45 -11.26
N PHE A 124 -10.11 -3.64 -10.39
CA PHE A 124 -9.85 -4.04 -9.02
C PHE A 124 -9.17 -5.40 -8.96
N ARG A 125 -8.42 -5.63 -7.88
CA ARG A 125 -7.82 -6.93 -7.56
C ARG A 125 -8.31 -7.35 -6.20
N HIS A 126 -8.57 -8.65 -6.07
CA HIS A 126 -8.96 -9.30 -4.84
C HIS A 126 -7.88 -10.29 -4.44
N ASP A 127 -7.84 -10.64 -3.16
CA ASP A 127 -6.96 -11.69 -2.62
C ASP A 127 -5.50 -11.53 -3.05
N LEU A 128 -4.97 -10.30 -2.93
CA LEU A 128 -3.60 -10.03 -3.33
C LEU A 128 -2.63 -10.90 -2.54
N PRO A 129 -1.67 -11.57 -3.21
CA PRO A 129 -0.61 -12.26 -2.50
C PRO A 129 0.31 -11.23 -1.82
N LEU A 130 0.95 -11.65 -0.72
CA LEU A 130 2.08 -10.88 -0.18
C LEU A 130 3.25 -11.03 -1.15
N ASP A 131 3.63 -9.93 -1.81
CA ASP A 131 4.84 -9.88 -2.62
C ASP A 131 6.04 -9.77 -1.69
N GLY A 132 7.09 -10.57 -1.89
CA GLY A 132 8.34 -10.47 -1.14
C GLY A 132 9.06 -9.11 -1.27
N ARG A 133 8.56 -8.19 -2.09
CA ARG A 133 8.98 -6.78 -2.13
C ARG A 133 8.31 -5.89 -1.08
N GLN A 134 7.20 -6.31 -0.48
CA GLN A 134 6.49 -5.54 0.53
C GLN A 134 7.32 -5.43 1.82
N GLY A 135 7.53 -4.21 2.31
CA GLY A 135 8.18 -4.00 3.60
C GLY A 135 7.27 -4.42 4.75
N THR A 136 7.82 -5.12 5.74
CA THR A 136 7.08 -5.40 7.00
C THR A 136 6.68 -4.12 7.73
N ALA A 137 7.42 -3.03 7.54
CA ALA A 137 7.10 -1.71 8.08
C ALA A 137 5.80 -1.13 7.50
N ASP A 138 5.56 -1.24 6.19
CA ASP A 138 4.29 -0.83 5.57
C ASP A 138 3.12 -1.62 6.15
N LEU A 139 3.27 -2.95 6.21
CA LEU A 139 2.22 -3.83 6.72
C LEU A 139 1.86 -3.50 8.18
N LYS A 140 2.87 -3.30 9.04
CA LYS A 140 2.67 -2.89 10.43
C LYS A 140 2.05 -1.50 10.54
N LEU A 141 2.54 -0.54 9.76
CA LEU A 141 2.05 0.84 9.78
C LEU A 141 0.55 0.93 9.45
N PHE A 142 0.09 0.15 8.46
CA PHE A 142 -1.34 0.06 8.17
C PHE A 142 -2.14 -0.36 9.39
N HIS A 143 -1.76 -1.48 10.02
CA HIS A 143 -2.47 -2.01 11.18
C HIS A 143 -2.42 -1.07 12.39
N ASP A 144 -1.27 -0.45 12.63
CA ASP A 144 -1.08 0.49 13.73
C ASP A 144 -1.98 1.74 13.58
N ARG A 145 -2.19 2.21 12.35
CA ARG A 145 -3.11 3.31 12.03
C ARG A 145 -4.57 2.88 12.18
N VAL A 146 -4.92 1.64 11.80
CA VAL A 146 -6.25 1.09 12.05
C VAL A 146 -6.53 0.96 13.55
N GLU A 147 -5.57 0.49 14.35
CA GLU A 147 -5.69 0.45 15.81
C GLU A 147 -5.97 1.84 16.40
N HIS A 148 -5.34 2.88 15.87
CA HIS A 148 -5.59 4.25 16.30
C HIS A 148 -7.02 4.70 16.02
N VAL A 149 -7.49 4.52 14.78
CA VAL A 149 -8.87 4.88 14.37
C VAL A 149 -9.90 4.09 15.17
N LEU A 150 -9.60 2.85 15.54
CA LEU A 150 -10.46 2.01 16.40
C LEU A 150 -10.40 2.38 17.89
N GLY A 151 -9.54 3.31 18.30
CA GLY A 151 -9.31 3.67 19.70
C GLY A 151 -8.58 2.61 20.53
N LEU A 152 -7.95 1.63 19.87
CA LEU A 152 -7.13 0.60 20.52
C LEU A 152 -5.70 1.08 20.78
N ARG A 153 -5.26 2.12 20.06
CA ARG A 153 -3.96 2.79 20.24
C ARG A 153 -4.17 4.31 20.41
N PRO A 154 -3.51 4.96 21.40
CA PRO A 154 -3.75 6.38 21.67
C PRO A 154 -3.14 7.32 20.63
N ASN A 155 -2.03 6.93 19.99
CA ASN A 155 -1.26 7.80 19.10
C ASN A 155 -1.34 7.32 17.65
N TRP A 156 -1.45 8.27 16.72
CA TRP A 156 -1.26 8.03 15.30
C TRP A 156 0.23 7.77 15.04
N VAL A 157 0.54 6.66 14.37
CA VAL A 157 1.93 6.36 13.98
C VAL A 157 2.27 7.14 12.73
N SER A 158 3.24 8.05 12.88
CA SER A 158 3.74 8.83 11.77
C SER A 158 4.72 8.04 10.90
N CYS A 159 4.82 8.43 9.64
CA CYS A 159 5.81 7.91 8.71
C CYS A 159 7.24 8.13 9.22
N GLY A 160 7.49 9.24 9.92
CA GLY A 160 8.80 9.55 10.51
C GLY A 160 9.25 8.56 11.59
N GLU A 161 8.32 7.94 12.31
CA GLU A 161 8.63 6.97 13.37
C GLU A 161 9.06 5.60 12.84
N VAL A 162 8.55 5.19 11.68
CA VAL A 162 8.80 3.87 11.08
C VAL A 162 9.77 3.89 9.90
N LYS A 163 10.01 5.07 9.31
CA LYS A 163 10.88 5.19 8.13
C LYS A 163 12.34 5.05 8.51
N GLU A 164 12.92 3.91 8.18
CA GLU A 164 14.38 3.74 8.21
C GLU A 164 15.06 4.63 7.15
N PRO A 165 16.26 5.18 7.45
CA PRO A 165 17.02 5.96 6.48
C PRO A 165 17.22 5.20 5.16
N GLY A 166 16.89 5.83 4.03
CA GLY A 166 17.07 5.25 2.70
C GLY A 166 15.97 4.28 2.25
N LYS A 167 14.96 3.97 3.07
CA LYS A 167 13.80 3.17 2.66
C LYS A 167 12.60 4.04 2.29
N VAL A 168 11.89 3.62 1.24
CA VAL A 168 10.60 4.18 0.85
C VAL A 168 9.53 3.24 1.37
N LEU A 169 8.53 3.79 2.06
CA LEU A 169 7.34 3.06 2.49
C LEU A 169 6.24 3.36 1.48
N GLU A 170 5.57 2.36 0.95
CA GLU A 170 4.45 2.56 0.01
C GLU A 170 3.28 3.31 0.68
N LEU A 171 3.11 3.15 2.00
CA LEU A 171 2.16 3.91 2.80
C LEU A 171 2.66 5.30 3.21
N CYS A 172 3.89 5.65 2.86
CA CYS A 172 4.48 6.98 3.09
C CYS A 172 5.14 7.49 1.80
N ASP A 173 4.46 8.35 1.06
CA ASP A 173 5.09 9.01 -0.07
C ASP A 173 6.38 9.75 0.33
N ARG A 174 7.26 9.97 -0.66
CA ARG A 174 8.57 10.60 -0.43
C ARG A 174 8.46 12.02 0.14
N SER A 175 7.32 12.69 -0.05
CA SER A 175 6.99 14.02 0.44
C SER A 175 6.31 14.05 1.81
N GLY A 176 5.93 12.91 2.41
CA GLY A 176 5.23 12.84 3.70
C GLY A 176 3.75 13.24 3.64
N ILE A 177 3.17 13.42 2.45
CA ILE A 177 1.74 13.66 2.22
C ILE A 177 0.89 12.46 2.69
N SER A 178 1.43 11.24 2.64
CA SER A 178 0.75 10.04 3.15
C SER A 178 0.88 9.85 4.66
N ASP A 179 1.35 10.88 5.36
CA ASP A 179 1.42 10.95 6.82
C ASP A 179 0.28 11.74 7.47
N VAL A 180 -0.76 12.06 6.68
CA VAL A 180 -1.94 12.75 7.19
C VAL A 180 -2.67 11.84 8.17
N GLY A 181 -2.64 12.21 9.45
CA GLY A 181 -3.49 11.61 10.48
C GLY A 181 -4.91 12.17 10.46
N PRO A 182 -5.85 11.52 11.16
CA PRO A 182 -7.21 12.05 11.31
C PRO A 182 -7.17 13.43 11.98
N ILE A 183 -7.95 14.37 11.44
CA ILE A 183 -8.11 15.70 12.05
C ILE A 183 -8.94 15.49 13.32
N ARG A 184 -8.35 15.74 14.49
CA ARG A 184 -9.08 15.72 15.76
C ARG A 184 -10.12 16.85 15.73
N SER A 185 -11.40 16.47 15.66
CA SER A 185 -12.53 17.36 15.91
C SER A 185 -12.66 17.69 17.39
#